data_AF-A0A1Y3MXK6-F1
#
_entry.id   AF-A0A1Y3MXK6-F1
#
_cell.length_a   1.000
_cell.length_b   1.000
_cell.length_c   1.000
_cell.angle_alpha   90.00
_cell.angle_beta   90.00
_cell.angle_gamma   90.00
#
_symmetry.space_group_name_H-M   'P 1'
#
loop_
_entity.id
_entity.type
_entity.pdbx_description
1 polymer ?
#
loop_
_entity_poly.entity_id
_entity_poly.type
_entity_poly.pdbx_seq_one_letter_code
_entity_poly.pdbx_strand_id
1 'polypeptide(L)'
;MESVNTSKIVTRPDSEASEETITTIPILDQMNQCIGMISMNTKLAENDPNFIEDINELKRLAGLISDAMALADQETKKNNKPLLYAETISEQLRRKLFFPKLLLLKARENLSKIDSNSIAELKSYRVPPTIIHKVICCILYIFGYTPKQVESWQDAARYINQDLLRRMQQYDSTAKQKGSIFKRIKSIIKINDIKKQSSLPAQCMYDWLLVCLTLRSIAIRNRKAHKEENVFACNEYEEEEEVFDDEKDEERTLNYILNHQNGNSRNFKSLFNLSSKKNDDGGSDKEKTIHYSFSYSRIDKYKN
;
A
#
# COMPACT_ATOMS: atom_id res chain seq x y z
N MET A 1 -15.08 13.31 23.61
CA MET A 1 -15.58 12.48 22.49
C MET A 1 -16.17 11.22 23.09
N GLU A 2 -17.50 11.07 23.03
CA GLU A 2 -18.16 9.82 23.42
C GLU A 2 -17.64 8.67 22.53
N SER A 3 -17.35 7.52 23.11
CA SER A 3 -16.96 6.33 22.35
C SER A 3 -18.18 5.77 21.63
N VAL A 4 -18.35 6.19 20.38
CA VAL A 4 -19.42 5.73 19.51
C VAL A 4 -19.07 4.31 19.02
N ASN A 5 -19.39 3.30 19.82
CA ASN A 5 -19.28 1.89 19.44
C ASN A 5 -20.42 1.54 18.48
N THR A 6 -20.29 1.94 17.20
CA THR A 6 -21.34 1.76 16.20
C THR A 6 -20.90 0.74 15.16
N SER A 7 -21.73 -0.29 14.99
CA SER A 7 -21.63 -1.25 13.88
C SER A 7 -22.25 -0.72 12.57
N LYS A 8 -22.69 0.53 12.58
CA LYS A 8 -23.38 1.19 11.47
C LYS A 8 -22.62 2.44 11.06
N ILE A 9 -22.83 2.84 9.80
CA ILE A 9 -22.32 4.11 9.30
C ILE A 9 -23.08 5.23 9.98
N VAL A 10 -22.35 6.25 10.39
CA VAL A 10 -22.89 7.40 11.12
C VAL A 10 -22.43 8.66 10.44
N THR A 11 -23.37 9.49 10.02
CA THR A 11 -23.10 10.84 9.51
C THR A 11 -23.58 11.85 10.54
N ARG A 12 -22.70 12.78 10.93
CA ARG A 12 -22.98 13.81 11.95
C ARG A 12 -22.37 15.15 11.54
N PRO A 13 -22.94 16.30 11.93
CA PRO A 13 -22.27 17.58 11.78
C PRO A 13 -20.96 17.59 12.59
N ASP A 14 -19.90 18.18 12.02
CA ASP A 14 -18.57 18.28 12.66
C ASP A 14 -18.60 19.20 13.89
N SER A 15 -19.41 20.26 13.82
CA SER A 15 -19.75 21.10 14.98
C SER A 15 -21.12 21.75 14.80
N GLU A 16 -21.72 22.24 15.89
CA GLU A 16 -23.04 22.89 15.89
C GLU A 16 -23.14 24.11 14.95
N ALA A 17 -22.00 24.67 14.54
CA ALA A 17 -21.90 25.85 13.67
C ALA A 17 -21.37 25.55 12.26
N SER A 18 -21.07 24.28 11.94
CA SER A 18 -20.44 23.89 10.68
C SER A 18 -21.43 23.22 9.72
N GLU A 19 -21.43 23.64 8.45
CA GLU A 19 -22.12 22.93 7.35
C GLU A 19 -21.39 21.63 6.94
N GLU A 20 -20.21 21.37 7.51
CA GLU A 20 -19.45 20.15 7.25
C GLU A 20 -19.98 18.97 8.07
N THR A 21 -20.20 17.85 7.39
CA THR A 21 -20.62 16.59 8.01
C THR A 21 -19.48 15.60 7.99
N ILE A 22 -19.26 14.90 9.10
CA ILE A 22 -18.36 13.75 9.16
C ILE A 22 -19.18 12.49 9.01
N THR A 23 -18.89 11.74 7.95
CA THR A 23 -19.38 10.37 7.77
C THR A 23 -18.30 9.41 8.25
N THR A 24 -18.69 8.55 9.19
CA THR A 24 -17.80 7.57 9.80
C THR A 24 -18.25 6.16 9.45
N ILE A 25 -17.33 5.36 8.93
CA ILE A 25 -17.56 4.00 8.44
C ILE A 25 -16.79 3.03 9.34
N PRO A 26 -17.47 2.10 10.03
CA PRO A 26 -16.80 1.18 10.93
C PRO A 26 -16.06 0.09 10.16
N ILE A 27 -14.91 -0.29 10.68
CA ILE A 27 -14.14 -1.47 10.30
C ILE A 27 -14.53 -2.55 11.29
N LEU A 28 -15.13 -3.64 10.80
CA LEU A 28 -15.71 -4.70 11.62
C LEU A 28 -14.87 -5.97 11.52
N ASP A 29 -14.63 -6.67 12.62
CA ASP A 29 -13.95 -7.97 12.59
C ASP A 29 -14.90 -9.14 12.19
N GLN A 30 -14.38 -10.37 12.19
CA GLN A 30 -15.16 -11.59 11.88
C GLN A 30 -16.29 -11.86 12.90
N MET A 31 -16.24 -11.26 14.08
CA MET A 31 -17.25 -11.33 15.13
C MET A 31 -18.21 -10.11 15.08
N ASN A 32 -18.14 -9.31 14.02
CA ASN A 32 -18.92 -8.10 13.82
C ASN A 32 -18.66 -7.01 14.88
N GLN A 33 -17.48 -7.01 15.51
CA GLN A 33 -17.04 -5.99 16.47
C GLN A 33 -16.30 -4.86 15.75
N CYS A 34 -16.58 -3.62 16.13
CA CYS A 34 -15.90 -2.46 15.57
C CYS A 34 -14.45 -2.37 16.11
N ILE A 35 -13.49 -2.50 15.21
CA ILE A 35 -12.04 -2.49 15.49
C ILE A 35 -11.35 -1.20 15.02
N GLY A 36 -12.06 -0.37 14.26
CA GLY A 36 -11.56 0.91 13.77
C GLY A 36 -12.64 1.65 13.00
N MET A 37 -12.34 2.88 12.60
CA MET A 37 -13.27 3.71 11.87
C MET A 37 -12.54 4.50 10.79
N ILE A 38 -13.19 4.67 9.65
CA ILE A 38 -12.75 5.54 8.56
C ILE A 38 -13.68 6.75 8.56
N SER A 39 -13.12 7.95 8.77
CA SER A 39 -13.87 9.20 8.71
C SER A 39 -13.64 9.89 7.37
N MET A 40 -14.70 10.39 6.74
CA MET A 40 -14.64 11.34 5.64
C MET A 40 -15.41 12.60 6.03
N ASN A 41 -14.84 13.77 5.75
CA ASN A 41 -15.54 15.04 5.88
C ASN A 41 -16.19 15.37 4.53
N THR A 42 -17.48 15.69 4.55
CA THR A 42 -18.29 15.96 3.37
C THR A 42 -19.14 17.21 3.57
N LYS A 43 -19.09 18.10 2.58
CA LYS A 43 -20.06 19.20 2.41
C LYS A 43 -21.31 18.78 1.64
N LEU A 44 -21.36 17.52 1.19
CA LEU A 44 -22.35 17.02 0.26
C LEU A 44 -23.57 16.49 1.00
N ALA A 45 -24.75 16.69 0.42
CA ALA A 45 -25.98 16.09 0.90
C ALA A 45 -25.92 14.56 0.73
N GLU A 46 -26.54 13.81 1.65
CA GLU A 46 -26.58 12.34 1.66
C GLU A 46 -27.11 11.71 0.35
N ASN A 47 -27.79 12.51 -0.49
CA ASN A 47 -28.39 12.09 -1.76
C ASN A 47 -27.52 12.38 -3.00
N ASP A 48 -26.31 12.95 -2.87
CA ASP A 48 -25.42 13.14 -4.03
C ASP A 48 -24.91 11.76 -4.52
N PRO A 49 -25.10 11.42 -5.81
CA PRO A 49 -24.56 10.19 -6.41
C PRO A 49 -23.05 10.00 -6.17
N ASN A 50 -22.26 11.08 -6.16
CA ASN A 50 -20.83 11.01 -5.91
C ASN A 50 -20.53 10.63 -4.45
N PHE A 51 -21.30 11.17 -3.50
CA PHE A 51 -21.20 10.82 -2.08
C PHE A 51 -21.54 9.34 -1.85
N ILE A 52 -22.56 8.82 -2.54
CA ILE A 52 -22.93 7.40 -2.47
C ILE A 52 -21.80 6.52 -3.06
N GLU A 53 -21.18 6.92 -4.17
CA GLU A 53 -20.02 6.21 -4.74
C GLU A 53 -18.86 6.19 -3.74
N ASP A 54 -18.51 7.35 -3.18
CA ASP A 54 -17.43 7.49 -2.19
C ASP A 54 -17.69 6.63 -0.93
N ILE A 55 -18.90 6.65 -0.37
CA ILE A 55 -19.27 5.79 0.75
C ILE A 55 -19.11 4.31 0.39
N ASN A 56 -19.54 3.90 -0.80
CA ASN A 56 -19.41 2.52 -1.22
C ASN A 56 -17.95 2.11 -1.39
N GLU A 57 -17.09 3.02 -1.86
CA GLU A 57 -15.64 2.81 -1.90
C GLU A 57 -15.05 2.64 -0.51
N LEU A 58 -15.43 3.50 0.43
CA LEU A 58 -14.93 3.43 1.80
C LEU A 58 -15.47 2.23 2.58
N LYS A 59 -16.71 1.78 2.32
CA LYS A 59 -17.24 0.51 2.85
C LYS A 59 -16.40 -0.67 2.38
N ARG A 60 -16.08 -0.69 1.09
CA ARG A 60 -15.23 -1.74 0.51
C ARG A 60 -13.84 -1.69 1.14
N LEU A 61 -13.26 -0.49 1.26
CA LEU A 61 -12.00 -0.27 1.97
C LEU A 61 -12.04 -0.83 3.40
N ALA A 62 -13.08 -0.52 4.17
CA ALA A 62 -13.24 -1.03 5.52
C ALA A 62 -13.29 -2.56 5.56
N GLY A 63 -14.03 -3.20 4.65
CA GLY A 63 -14.06 -4.66 4.52
C GLY A 63 -12.68 -5.25 4.20
N LEU A 64 -11.90 -4.58 3.37
CA LEU A 64 -10.57 -5.03 2.96
C LEU A 64 -9.53 -4.90 4.06
N ILE A 65 -9.65 -3.85 4.89
CA ILE A 65 -8.83 -3.71 6.09
C ILE A 65 -9.19 -4.83 7.08
N SER A 66 -10.48 -5.15 7.24
CA SER A 66 -10.92 -6.27 8.07
C SER A 66 -10.33 -7.61 7.58
N ASP A 67 -10.43 -7.91 6.29
CA ASP A 67 -9.85 -9.11 5.69
C ASP A 67 -8.34 -9.19 5.95
N ALA A 68 -7.63 -8.08 5.74
CA ALA A 68 -6.19 -8.03 5.95
C ALA A 68 -5.82 -8.21 7.43
N MET A 69 -6.62 -7.70 8.36
CA MET A 69 -6.46 -7.93 9.80
C MET A 69 -6.67 -9.40 10.16
N ALA A 70 -7.69 -10.05 9.60
CA ALA A 70 -7.89 -11.49 9.78
C ALA A 70 -6.69 -12.31 9.26
N LEU A 71 -6.10 -11.92 8.13
CA LEU A 71 -4.86 -12.54 7.62
C LEU A 71 -3.69 -12.31 8.59
N ALA A 72 -3.55 -11.11 9.15
CA ALA A 72 -2.50 -10.80 10.11
C ALA A 72 -2.64 -11.64 11.39
N ASP A 73 -3.86 -11.84 11.90
CA ASP A 73 -4.11 -12.70 13.06
C ASP A 73 -3.77 -14.16 12.76
N GLN A 74 -4.10 -14.66 11.57
CA GLN A 74 -3.71 -16.01 11.14
C GLN A 74 -2.18 -16.15 11.03
N GLU A 75 -1.50 -15.16 10.45
CA GLU A 75 -0.04 -15.17 10.32
C GLU A 75 0.63 -15.16 11.69
N THR A 76 0.14 -14.32 12.61
CA THR A 76 0.64 -14.25 13.99
C THR A 76 0.45 -15.57 14.73
N LYS A 77 -0.65 -16.29 14.48
CA LYS A 77 -0.89 -17.62 15.07
C LYS A 77 -0.01 -18.72 14.46
N LYS A 78 0.32 -18.61 13.17
CA LYS A 78 1.14 -19.60 12.45
C LYS A 78 2.63 -19.41 12.71
N ASN A 79 3.07 -18.17 12.92
CA ASN A 79 4.47 -17.79 12.96
C ASN A 79 4.77 -16.95 14.21
N ASN A 80 5.60 -17.48 15.11
CA ASN A 80 6.03 -16.75 16.32
C ASN A 80 7.09 -15.67 16.03
N LYS A 81 7.43 -15.42 14.76
CA LYS A 81 8.45 -14.44 14.35
C LYS A 81 7.79 -13.26 13.63
N PRO A 82 8.33 -12.04 13.78
CA PRO A 82 7.85 -10.88 13.02
C PRO A 82 7.98 -11.12 11.52
N LEU A 83 6.99 -10.62 10.77
CA LEU A 83 6.92 -10.80 9.31
C LEU A 83 7.95 -9.94 8.59
N LEU A 84 8.24 -8.77 9.15
CA LEU A 84 9.14 -7.78 8.59
C LEU A 84 10.30 -7.54 9.57
N TYR A 85 11.53 -7.53 9.07
CA TYR A 85 12.73 -7.24 9.85
C TYR A 85 12.60 -5.91 10.60
N ALA A 86 12.02 -4.88 9.99
CA ALA A 86 11.87 -3.59 10.66
C ALA A 86 10.96 -3.60 11.92
N GLU A 87 10.13 -4.62 12.11
CA GLU A 87 9.30 -4.76 13.32
C GLU A 87 10.11 -5.15 14.56
N THR A 88 11.33 -5.67 14.39
CA THR A 88 12.24 -6.01 15.49
C THR A 88 13.04 -4.81 15.99
N ILE A 89 13.06 -3.70 15.24
CA ILE A 89 13.90 -2.54 15.53
C ILE A 89 13.28 -1.68 16.64
N SER A 90 12.01 -1.28 16.51
CA SER A 90 11.34 -0.45 17.53
C SER A 90 9.82 -0.61 17.50
N GLU A 91 9.18 -0.43 18.65
CA GLU A 91 7.70 -0.44 18.76
C GLU A 91 7.05 0.69 17.96
N GLN A 92 7.69 1.86 17.89
CA GLN A 92 7.18 2.97 17.10
C GLN A 92 7.18 2.65 15.61
N LEU A 93 8.25 2.03 15.10
CA LEU A 93 8.31 1.58 13.71
C LEU A 93 7.29 0.49 13.44
N ARG A 94 7.12 -0.46 14.37
CA ARG A 94 6.08 -1.50 14.26
C ARG A 94 4.68 -0.91 14.08
N ARG A 95 4.34 0.15 14.83
CA ARG A 95 3.06 0.88 14.66
C ARG A 95 2.96 1.55 13.29
N LYS A 96 4.01 2.23 12.84
CA LYS A 96 4.06 2.88 11.51
C LYS A 96 3.94 1.89 10.35
N LEU A 97 4.44 0.67 10.53
CA LEU A 97 4.39 -0.40 9.53
C LEU A 97 3.09 -1.20 9.55
N PHE A 98 2.23 -1.02 10.56
CA PHE A 98 1.04 -1.85 10.75
C PHE A 98 0.16 -1.89 9.50
N PHE A 99 -0.27 -0.73 9.00
CA PHE A 99 -1.15 -0.68 7.83
C PHE A 99 -0.47 -1.13 6.53
N PRO A 100 0.74 -0.65 6.18
CA PRO A 100 1.48 -1.19 5.03
C PRO A 100 1.72 -2.71 5.08
N LYS A 101 1.89 -3.28 6.28
CA LYS A 101 2.00 -4.74 6.47
C LYS A 101 0.70 -5.47 6.12
N LEU A 102 -0.46 -4.92 6.51
CA LEU A 102 -1.76 -5.47 6.12
C LEU A 102 -1.91 -5.50 4.60
N LEU A 103 -1.53 -4.42 3.92
CA LEU A 103 -1.52 -4.36 2.46
C LEU A 103 -0.57 -5.40 1.84
N LEU A 104 0.59 -5.64 2.46
CA LEU A 104 1.53 -6.65 1.99
C LEU A 104 0.95 -8.06 2.08
N LEU A 105 0.29 -8.39 3.20
CA LEU A 105 -0.38 -9.67 3.38
C LEU A 105 -1.45 -9.88 2.30
N LYS A 106 -2.25 -8.85 2.01
CA LYS A 106 -3.25 -8.91 0.94
C LYS A 106 -2.61 -9.08 -0.44
N ALA A 107 -1.55 -8.33 -0.74
CA ALA A 107 -0.83 -8.45 -2.00
C ALA A 107 -0.23 -9.85 -2.18
N ARG A 108 0.34 -10.44 -1.11
CA ARG A 108 0.86 -11.82 -1.11
C ARG A 108 -0.24 -12.86 -1.32
N GLU A 109 -1.41 -12.66 -0.71
CA GLU A 109 -2.60 -13.49 -0.93
C GLU A 109 -3.07 -13.42 -2.40
N ASN A 110 -3.03 -12.22 -3.02
CA ASN A 110 -3.37 -12.07 -4.42
C ASN A 110 -2.34 -12.75 -5.34
N LEU A 111 -1.04 -12.67 -5.01
CA LEU A 111 0.01 -13.37 -5.74
C LEU A 111 -0.13 -14.90 -5.66
N SER A 112 -0.63 -15.45 -4.54
CA SER A 112 -0.81 -16.91 -4.40
C SER A 112 -1.97 -17.45 -5.23
N LYS A 113 -2.89 -16.58 -5.68
CA LYS A 113 -4.00 -16.93 -6.58
C LYS A 113 -3.62 -16.94 -8.05
N ILE A 114 -2.40 -16.51 -8.41
CA ILE A 114 -1.91 -16.52 -9.79
C ILE A 114 -1.54 -17.96 -10.18
N ASP A 115 -2.35 -18.54 -11.06
CA ASP A 115 -2.15 -19.90 -11.56
C ASP A 115 -1.21 -19.95 -12.79
N SER A 116 -0.88 -21.16 -13.24
CA SER A 116 -0.03 -21.36 -14.42
C SER A 116 -0.65 -20.78 -15.70
N ASN A 117 -1.97 -20.75 -15.82
CA ASN A 117 -2.65 -20.20 -16.99
C ASN A 117 -2.51 -18.67 -17.04
N SER A 118 -2.70 -18.00 -15.90
CA SER A 118 -2.48 -16.54 -15.78
C SER A 118 -1.03 -16.17 -16.11
N ILE A 119 -0.06 -16.99 -15.71
CA ILE A 119 1.36 -16.79 -16.08
C ILE A 119 1.55 -16.97 -17.59
N ALA A 120 0.95 -18.01 -18.18
CA ALA A 120 1.04 -18.25 -19.62
C ALA A 120 0.42 -17.11 -20.43
N GLU A 121 -0.73 -16.60 -20.00
CA GLU A 121 -1.38 -15.42 -20.57
C GLU A 121 -0.45 -14.20 -20.51
N LEU A 122 0.09 -13.89 -19.33
CA LEU A 122 1.02 -12.78 -19.16
C LEU A 122 2.25 -12.92 -20.08
N LYS A 123 2.81 -14.13 -20.22
CA LYS A 123 3.98 -14.38 -21.07
C LYS A 123 3.66 -14.38 -22.57
N SER A 124 2.41 -14.59 -22.95
CA SER A 124 1.99 -14.71 -24.35
C SER A 124 2.03 -13.39 -25.12
N TYR A 125 2.21 -12.25 -24.44
CA TYR A 125 2.33 -10.96 -25.11
C TYR A 125 3.49 -10.97 -26.11
N ARG A 126 3.17 -10.78 -27.39
CA ARG A 126 4.17 -10.52 -28.43
C ARG A 126 4.86 -9.17 -28.21
N VAL A 127 4.06 -8.17 -27.85
CA VAL A 127 4.50 -6.82 -27.44
C VAL A 127 3.68 -6.45 -26.21
N PRO A 128 4.27 -6.44 -25.01
CA PRO A 128 3.53 -6.09 -23.80
C PRO A 128 3.25 -4.58 -23.76
N PRO A 129 2.17 -4.14 -23.10
CA PRO A 129 2.05 -2.76 -22.68
C PRO A 129 3.33 -2.32 -21.93
N THR A 130 3.88 -1.17 -22.30
CA THR A 130 5.17 -0.66 -21.78
C THR A 130 5.27 -0.72 -20.26
N ILE A 131 4.17 -0.42 -19.58
CA ILE A 131 4.13 -0.41 -18.12
C ILE A 131 4.25 -1.81 -17.52
N ILE A 132 3.70 -2.85 -18.15
CA ILE A 132 3.84 -4.23 -17.68
C ILE A 132 5.30 -4.64 -17.73
N HIS A 133 5.98 -4.38 -18.86
CA HIS A 133 7.41 -4.68 -18.99
C HIS A 133 8.23 -3.92 -17.94
N LYS A 134 7.98 -2.63 -17.74
CA LYS A 134 8.63 -1.82 -16.69
C LYS A 134 8.44 -2.42 -15.28
N VAL A 135 7.22 -2.83 -14.93
CA VAL A 135 6.91 -3.45 -13.63
C VAL A 135 7.69 -4.75 -13.45
N ILE A 136 7.66 -5.62 -14.45
CA ILE A 136 8.43 -6.88 -14.42
C ILE A 136 9.92 -6.61 -14.27
N CYS A 137 10.49 -5.68 -15.04
CA CYS A 137 11.89 -5.29 -14.90
C CYS A 137 12.21 -4.80 -13.49
N CYS A 138 11.36 -3.97 -12.90
CA CYS A 138 11.57 -3.48 -11.54
C CYS A 138 11.54 -4.60 -10.49
N ILE A 139 10.63 -5.57 -10.63
CA ILE A 139 10.58 -6.76 -9.77
C ILE A 139 11.84 -7.59 -9.96
N LEU A 140 12.28 -7.81 -11.20
CA LEU A 140 13.51 -8.57 -11.47
C LEU A 140 14.75 -7.84 -10.92
N TYR A 141 14.80 -6.50 -10.95
CA TYR A 141 15.88 -5.75 -10.31
C TYR A 141 15.95 -5.95 -8.79
N ILE A 142 14.80 -6.05 -8.11
CA ILE A 142 14.75 -6.40 -6.67
C ILE A 142 15.44 -7.73 -6.41
N PHE A 143 15.29 -8.69 -7.33
CA PHE A 143 15.89 -10.01 -7.23
C PHE A 143 17.25 -10.15 -7.90
N GLY A 144 17.95 -9.03 -8.14
CA GLY A 144 19.36 -9.03 -8.56
C GLY A 144 19.60 -9.18 -10.06
N TYR A 145 18.56 -9.18 -10.89
CA TYR A 145 18.75 -9.14 -12.34
C TYR A 145 19.25 -7.77 -12.79
N THR A 146 20.10 -7.75 -13.81
CA THR A 146 20.68 -6.51 -14.37
C THR A 146 19.84 -5.99 -15.54
N PRO A 147 19.90 -4.67 -15.86
CA PRO A 147 19.17 -4.10 -17.00
C PRO A 147 19.43 -4.82 -18.33
N LYS A 148 20.68 -5.24 -18.56
CA LYS A 148 21.07 -5.99 -19.77
C LYS A 148 20.39 -7.35 -19.87
N GLN A 149 20.08 -8.00 -18.74
CA GLN A 149 19.45 -9.33 -18.72
C GLN A 149 17.94 -9.29 -18.95
N VAL A 150 17.31 -8.11 -18.83
CA VAL A 150 15.85 -7.94 -18.91
C VAL A 150 15.45 -6.82 -19.86
N GLU A 151 16.38 -6.44 -20.75
CA GLU A 151 16.23 -5.33 -21.68
C GLU A 151 15.07 -5.56 -22.65
N SER A 152 14.95 -6.78 -23.19
CA SER A 152 13.82 -7.17 -24.01
C SER A 152 12.71 -7.82 -23.18
N TRP A 153 11.48 -7.74 -23.68
CA TRP A 153 10.35 -8.47 -23.07
C TRP A 153 10.59 -9.98 -23.09
N GLN A 154 11.16 -10.51 -24.17
CA GLN A 154 11.42 -11.94 -24.32
C GLN A 154 12.40 -12.44 -23.25
N ASP A 155 13.37 -11.62 -22.87
CA ASP A 155 14.31 -11.96 -21.80
C ASP A 155 13.63 -11.86 -20.43
N ALA A 156 12.90 -10.77 -20.16
CA ALA A 156 12.18 -10.57 -18.91
C ALA A 156 11.12 -11.68 -18.67
N ALA A 157 10.35 -12.04 -19.70
CA ALA A 157 9.26 -13.00 -19.62
C ALA A 157 9.72 -14.43 -19.27
N ARG A 158 10.97 -14.80 -19.57
CA ARG A 158 11.54 -16.11 -19.20
C ARG A 158 11.63 -16.29 -17.69
N TYR A 159 11.80 -15.21 -16.95
CA TYR A 159 11.89 -15.22 -15.49
C TYR A 159 10.53 -15.18 -14.80
N ILE A 160 9.44 -14.95 -15.54
CA ILE A 160 8.07 -15.00 -15.00
C ILE A 160 7.67 -16.47 -14.86
N ASN A 161 7.72 -16.98 -13.64
CA ASN A 161 7.37 -18.36 -13.30
C ASN A 161 6.90 -18.47 -11.84
N GLN A 162 6.49 -19.67 -11.43
CA GLN A 162 6.02 -19.94 -10.07
C GLN A 162 7.11 -19.73 -8.99
N ASP A 163 8.39 -19.88 -9.35
CA ASP A 163 9.50 -19.59 -8.43
C ASP A 163 9.60 -18.07 -8.15
N LEU A 164 9.50 -17.23 -9.19
CA LEU A 164 9.45 -15.78 -9.01
C LEU A 164 8.32 -15.37 -8.07
N LEU A 165 7.11 -15.89 -8.26
CA LEU A 165 5.95 -15.62 -7.40
C LEU A 165 6.22 -16.03 -5.95
N ARG A 166 6.81 -17.20 -5.73
CA ARG A 166 7.19 -17.68 -4.39
C ARG A 166 8.20 -16.73 -3.72
N ARG A 167 9.22 -16.29 -4.46
CA ARG A 167 10.21 -15.32 -3.94
C ARG A 167 9.55 -13.98 -3.62
N MET A 168 8.61 -13.50 -4.44
CA MET A 168 7.82 -12.30 -4.13
C MET A 168 7.00 -12.45 -2.84
N GLN A 169 6.38 -13.61 -2.63
CA GLN A 169 5.62 -13.89 -1.41
C GLN A 169 6.50 -13.94 -0.15
N GLN A 170 7.76 -14.35 -0.27
CA GLN A 170 8.68 -14.46 0.87
C GLN A 170 9.53 -13.21 1.11
N TYR A 171 9.57 -12.29 0.14
CA TYR A 171 10.46 -11.15 0.16
C TYR A 171 10.12 -10.13 1.24
N ASP A 172 11.12 -9.74 2.02
CA ASP A 172 11.04 -8.68 3.03
C ASP A 172 11.63 -7.37 2.49
N SER A 173 10.76 -6.42 2.17
CA SER A 173 11.13 -5.09 1.67
C SER A 173 11.79 -4.20 2.72
N THR A 174 11.68 -4.55 4.00
CA THR A 174 12.23 -3.76 5.10
C THR A 174 13.65 -4.15 5.47
N ALA A 175 14.15 -5.31 5.02
CA ALA A 175 15.55 -5.72 5.23
C ALA A 175 16.56 -4.70 4.65
N LYS A 176 17.81 -4.71 5.15
CA LYS A 176 18.91 -3.90 4.59
C LYS A 176 19.20 -4.39 3.15
N GLN A 177 19.24 -3.46 2.18
CA GLN A 177 19.44 -3.77 0.76
C GLN A 177 20.10 -2.59 0.04
N LYS A 178 20.76 -2.87 -1.08
CA LYS A 178 21.48 -1.89 -1.91
C LYS A 178 20.54 -0.78 -2.43
N GLY A 179 20.84 0.47 -2.10
CA GLY A 179 20.02 1.63 -2.49
C GLY A 179 19.94 1.88 -4.01
N SER A 180 21.02 1.56 -4.74
CA SER A 180 21.13 1.80 -6.19
C SER A 180 20.04 1.10 -7.02
N ILE A 181 19.58 -0.07 -6.58
CA ILE A 181 18.47 -0.81 -7.21
C ILE A 181 17.18 0.02 -7.15
N PHE A 182 16.89 0.59 -5.98
CA PHE A 182 15.64 1.33 -5.75
C PHE A 182 15.65 2.72 -6.37
N LYS A 183 16.82 3.37 -6.47
CA LYS A 183 16.99 4.60 -7.26
C LYS A 183 16.62 4.37 -8.71
N ARG A 184 17.05 3.24 -9.29
CA ARG A 184 16.65 2.84 -10.64
C ARG A 184 15.15 2.58 -10.73
N ILE A 185 14.57 1.79 -9.83
CA ILE A 185 13.13 1.50 -9.85
C ILE A 185 12.28 2.78 -9.82
N LYS A 186 12.64 3.76 -8.96
CA LYS A 186 11.98 5.07 -8.88
C LYS A 186 12.03 5.84 -10.20
N SER A 187 13.15 5.78 -10.93
CA SER A 187 13.28 6.45 -12.24
C SER A 187 12.37 5.84 -13.33
N ILE A 188 12.00 4.57 -13.19
CA ILE A 188 11.25 3.81 -14.21
C ILE A 188 9.75 3.90 -13.98
N ILE A 189 9.31 3.76 -12.72
CA ILE A 189 7.90 3.73 -12.36
C ILE A 189 7.42 5.14 -12.03
N LYS A 190 6.70 5.72 -12.98
CA LYS A 190 5.82 6.86 -12.72
C LYS A 190 4.45 6.30 -12.35
N ILE A 191 3.98 6.60 -11.14
CA ILE A 191 2.83 5.94 -10.48
C ILE A 191 1.48 6.18 -11.22
N ASN A 192 1.45 7.09 -12.20
CA ASN A 192 0.25 7.43 -12.97
C ASN A 192 -0.06 6.52 -14.18
N ASP A 193 0.82 5.57 -14.54
CA ASP A 193 0.76 4.91 -15.85
C ASP A 193 -0.19 3.69 -15.94
N ILE A 194 -0.67 3.13 -14.82
CA ILE A 194 -1.52 1.93 -14.83
C ILE A 194 -2.93 2.32 -14.49
N LYS A 195 -3.72 2.76 -15.48
CA LYS A 195 -5.14 3.03 -15.21
C LYS A 195 -6.14 2.16 -15.94
N LYS A 196 -5.83 1.42 -17.02
CA LYS A 196 -6.92 0.78 -17.81
C LYS A 196 -6.69 -0.53 -18.57
N GLN A 197 -5.49 -1.14 -18.66
CA GLN A 197 -5.28 -2.26 -19.62
C GLN A 197 -4.24 -3.32 -19.20
N SER A 198 -4.07 -3.58 -17.90
CA SER A 198 -3.20 -4.69 -17.46
C SER A 198 -4.02 -5.93 -17.13
N SER A 199 -3.48 -7.11 -17.47
CA SER A 199 -4.02 -8.38 -17.00
C SER A 199 -3.96 -8.47 -15.47
N LEU A 200 -4.85 -9.27 -14.88
CA LEU A 200 -4.90 -9.50 -13.43
C LEU A 200 -3.52 -9.84 -12.81
N PRO A 201 -2.72 -10.78 -13.34
CA PRO A 201 -1.39 -11.08 -12.77
C PRO A 201 -0.45 -9.88 -12.79
N ALA A 202 -0.49 -9.04 -13.83
CA ALA A 202 0.33 -7.83 -13.90
C ALA A 202 -0.10 -6.79 -12.85
N GLN A 203 -1.41 -6.67 -12.58
CA GLN A 203 -1.93 -5.80 -11.52
C GLN A 203 -1.46 -6.27 -10.14
N CYS A 204 -1.63 -7.56 -9.82
CA CYS A 204 -1.18 -8.12 -8.54
C CYS A 204 0.33 -7.93 -8.30
N MET A 205 1.14 -8.09 -9.35
CA MET A 205 2.59 -7.86 -9.28
C MET A 205 2.94 -6.38 -9.06
N TYR A 206 2.22 -5.47 -9.72
CA TYR A 206 2.40 -4.03 -9.53
C TYR A 206 2.03 -3.58 -8.12
N ASP A 207 0.88 -4.03 -7.64
CA ASP A 207 0.33 -3.75 -6.32
C ASP A 207 1.31 -4.19 -5.23
N TRP A 208 1.84 -5.42 -5.35
CA TRP A 208 2.90 -5.91 -4.47
C TRP A 208 4.13 -5.01 -4.50
N LEU A 209 4.59 -4.60 -5.69
CA LEU A 209 5.76 -3.75 -5.84
C LEU A 209 5.57 -2.40 -5.15
N LEU A 210 4.40 -1.77 -5.32
CA LEU A 210 4.09 -0.48 -4.70
C LEU A 210 4.10 -0.57 -3.16
N VAL A 211 3.53 -1.64 -2.61
CA VAL A 211 3.56 -1.90 -1.16
C VAL A 211 4.99 -2.12 -0.67
N CYS A 212 5.81 -2.90 -1.40
CA CYS A 212 7.21 -3.11 -1.06
C CYS A 212 8.02 -1.80 -1.06
N LEU A 213 7.82 -0.93 -2.04
CA LEU A 213 8.48 0.38 -2.10
C LEU A 213 8.06 1.28 -0.94
N THR A 214 6.77 1.26 -0.56
CA THR A 214 6.24 2.01 0.57
C THR A 214 6.85 1.54 1.90
N LEU A 215 6.81 0.23 2.16
CA LEU A 215 7.39 -0.40 3.35
C LEU A 215 8.88 -0.10 3.50
N ARG A 216 9.63 -0.23 2.39
CA ARG A 216 11.05 0.10 2.37
C ARG A 216 11.29 1.56 2.75
N SER A 217 10.53 2.48 2.16
CA SER A 217 10.71 3.91 2.39
C SER A 217 10.44 4.29 3.85
N ILE A 218 9.44 3.68 4.49
CA ILE A 218 9.16 3.84 5.93
C ILE A 218 10.33 3.31 6.77
N ALA A 219 10.85 2.12 6.45
CA ALA A 219 11.96 1.51 7.18
C ALA A 219 13.27 2.32 7.05
N ILE A 220 13.58 2.84 5.86
CA ILE A 220 14.76 3.69 5.63
C ILE A 220 14.65 4.98 6.44
N ARG A 221 13.52 5.69 6.33
CA ARG A 221 13.32 6.95 7.06
C ARG A 221 13.51 6.77 8.56
N ASN A 222 12.96 5.70 9.13
CA ASN A 222 13.11 5.48 10.56
C ASN A 222 14.56 5.15 10.96
N ARG A 223 15.33 4.42 10.14
CA ARG A 223 16.77 4.21 10.39
C ARG A 223 17.56 5.51 10.35
N LYS A 224 17.25 6.39 9.39
CA LYS A 224 17.89 7.72 9.27
C LYS A 224 17.61 8.58 10.49
N ALA A 225 16.34 8.69 10.89
CA ALA A 225 15.95 9.43 12.09
C ALA A 225 16.68 8.93 13.36
N HIS A 226 16.78 7.61 13.55
CA HIS A 226 17.53 7.06 14.68
C HIS A 226 19.05 7.26 14.58
N LYS A 227 19.61 7.39 13.37
CA LYS A 227 21.03 7.74 13.18
C LYS A 227 21.28 9.19 13.56
N GLU A 228 20.42 10.11 13.16
CA GLU A 228 20.52 11.54 13.50
C GLU A 228 20.36 11.80 15.01
N GLU A 229 19.45 11.08 15.67
CA GLU A 229 19.29 11.13 17.13
C GLU A 229 20.54 10.61 17.87
N ASN A 230 21.24 9.60 17.32
CA ASN A 230 22.42 8.98 17.94
C ASN A 230 23.76 9.65 17.57
N VAL A 231 23.85 10.40 16.46
CA VAL A 231 25.06 11.16 16.08
C VAL A 231 25.36 12.28 17.08
N PHE A 232 24.38 12.74 17.85
CA PHE A 232 24.63 13.63 19.00
C PHE A 232 25.21 12.92 20.24
N ALA A 233 25.26 11.58 20.26
CA ALA A 233 25.62 10.79 21.44
C ALA A 233 26.95 10.00 21.33
N CYS A 234 27.42 9.60 20.15
CA CYS A 234 28.70 8.88 20.01
C CYS A 234 29.42 9.18 18.69
N ASN A 235 30.61 9.78 18.77
CA ASN A 235 31.63 9.71 17.73
C ASN A 235 32.38 8.39 17.87
N GLU A 236 31.94 7.34 17.17
CA GLU A 236 32.80 6.19 16.92
C GLU A 236 32.57 5.68 15.50
N TYR A 237 33.67 5.58 14.76
CA TYR A 237 33.72 5.29 13.34
C TYR A 237 33.42 3.81 13.10
N GLU A 238 32.20 3.50 12.66
CA GLU A 238 31.95 2.29 11.87
C GLU A 238 31.78 2.69 10.40
N GLU A 239 32.64 2.14 9.55
CA GLU A 239 32.54 2.18 8.09
C GLU A 239 31.22 1.52 7.64
N GLU A 240 30.12 2.26 7.65
CA GLU A 240 28.87 1.84 7.04
C GLU A 240 28.86 2.23 5.56
N GLU A 241 28.63 1.23 4.69
CA GLU A 241 28.29 1.37 3.26
C GLU A 241 27.55 2.67 2.98
N GLU A 242 28.07 3.51 2.07
CA GLU A 242 27.48 4.79 1.66
C GLU A 242 25.95 4.72 1.56
N VAL A 243 25.27 5.21 2.60
CA VAL A 243 23.83 5.42 2.61
C VAL A 243 23.61 6.67 1.77
N PHE A 244 23.46 6.49 0.46
CA PHE A 244 23.24 7.58 -0.47
C PHE A 244 21.99 8.40 -0.09
N ASP A 245 22.22 9.70 -0.05
CA ASP A 245 21.29 10.74 0.32
C ASP A 245 20.44 11.14 -0.89
N ASP A 246 19.14 10.88 -0.84
CA ASP A 246 18.12 11.52 -1.68
C ASP A 246 16.80 11.57 -0.86
N GLU A 247 16.91 12.04 0.39
CA GLU A 247 15.78 12.15 1.33
C GLU A 247 14.65 13.04 0.80
N LYS A 248 14.99 14.10 0.06
CA LYS A 248 14.04 15.00 -0.60
C LYS A 248 13.18 14.31 -1.66
N ASP A 249 13.75 13.37 -2.43
CA ASP A 249 12.99 12.66 -3.46
C ASP A 249 12.16 11.50 -2.87
N GLU A 250 12.57 10.98 -1.71
CA GLU A 250 11.81 10.01 -0.92
C GLU A 250 10.60 10.63 -0.23
N GLU A 251 10.77 11.81 0.35
CA GLU A 251 9.68 12.59 0.92
C GLU A 251 8.71 13.03 -0.17
N ARG A 252 9.18 13.45 -1.35
CA ARG A 252 8.32 13.67 -2.52
C ARG A 252 7.54 12.43 -2.93
N THR A 253 8.17 11.25 -2.93
CA THR A 253 7.50 10.00 -3.33
C THR A 253 6.42 9.60 -2.32
N LEU A 254 6.72 9.70 -1.02
CA LEU A 254 5.74 9.37 0.02
C LEU A 254 4.64 10.41 0.15
N ASN A 255 4.98 11.71 0.11
CA ASN A 255 3.98 12.78 0.09
C ASN A 255 3.14 12.72 -1.19
N TYR A 256 3.69 12.29 -2.32
CA TYR A 256 2.90 12.01 -3.51
C TYR A 256 1.99 10.79 -3.32
N ILE A 257 2.50 9.67 -2.81
CA ILE A 257 1.70 8.44 -2.52
C ILE A 257 0.59 8.72 -1.52
N LEU A 258 0.82 9.61 -0.54
CA LEU A 258 -0.14 9.98 0.50
C LEU A 258 -1.10 11.10 0.02
N ASN A 259 -0.62 12.15 -0.66
CA ASN A 259 -1.43 13.30 -1.07
C ASN A 259 -2.23 13.06 -2.36
N HIS A 260 -1.76 12.20 -3.29
CA HIS A 260 -2.55 11.81 -4.46
C HIS A 260 -3.63 10.75 -4.14
N GLN A 261 -3.81 10.38 -2.87
CA GLN A 261 -5.02 9.69 -2.39
C GLN A 261 -6.24 10.64 -2.31
N ASN A 262 -6.05 11.95 -2.50
CA ASN A 262 -7.12 12.95 -2.47
C ASN A 262 -7.56 13.41 -3.87
N GLY A 263 -6.72 13.23 -4.88
CA GLY A 263 -7.00 13.59 -6.26
C GLY A 263 -7.29 12.37 -7.13
N ASN A 264 -8.51 11.85 -7.11
CA ASN A 264 -9.05 10.97 -8.18
C ASN A 264 -8.37 9.56 -8.31
N SER A 265 -8.02 8.93 -7.19
CA SER A 265 -7.26 7.66 -7.17
C SER A 265 -8.13 6.41 -7.46
N ARG A 266 -8.19 6.04 -8.75
CA ARG A 266 -8.56 4.69 -9.20
C ARG A 266 -7.47 3.62 -8.89
N ASN A 267 -6.35 3.97 -8.27
CA ASN A 267 -5.25 3.02 -8.04
C ASN A 267 -5.40 2.21 -6.75
N PHE A 268 -6.12 2.72 -5.74
CA PHE A 268 -6.57 1.88 -4.62
C PHE A 268 -7.55 0.80 -5.15
N LYS A 269 -8.45 1.16 -6.09
CA LYS A 269 -9.41 0.23 -6.71
C LYS A 269 -8.79 -1.02 -7.37
N SER A 270 -7.52 -0.97 -7.79
CA SER A 270 -6.75 -2.10 -8.37
C SER A 270 -6.44 -3.19 -7.34
N LEU A 271 -5.88 -2.79 -6.19
CA LEU A 271 -5.63 -3.66 -5.02
C LEU A 271 -6.89 -4.38 -4.52
N PHE A 272 -8.05 -3.85 -4.92
CA PHE A 272 -9.36 -4.13 -4.36
C PHE A 272 -10.40 -4.55 -5.42
N ASN A 273 -9.93 -4.90 -6.62
CA ASN A 273 -10.72 -5.45 -7.74
C ASN A 273 -12.08 -4.76 -7.96
N LEU A 274 -12.04 -3.43 -8.04
CA LEU A 274 -13.21 -2.57 -8.12
C LEU A 274 -13.45 -2.12 -9.57
N SER A 275 -14.34 -2.83 -10.26
CA SER A 275 -14.84 -2.44 -11.58
C SER A 275 -15.85 -1.30 -11.46
N SER A 276 -15.65 -0.20 -12.19
CA SER A 276 -16.75 0.71 -12.57
C SER A 276 -16.70 1.07 -14.05
N LYS A 277 -17.84 0.90 -14.73
CA LYS A 277 -18.12 1.40 -16.08
C LYS A 277 -18.05 2.92 -16.07
N LYS A 278 -17.39 3.50 -17.07
CA LYS A 278 -17.32 4.95 -17.29
C LYS A 278 -18.37 5.38 -18.32
N ASN A 279 -19.12 6.42 -18.00
CA ASN A 279 -19.60 7.39 -18.98
C ASN A 279 -18.74 8.65 -18.86
N ASP A 280 -18.40 9.24 -19.99
CA ASP A 280 -17.72 10.53 -20.12
C ASP A 280 -18.72 11.67 -19.94
N ASP A 281 -18.36 12.72 -19.21
CA ASP A 281 -18.22 14.06 -19.81
C ASP A 281 -17.47 15.02 -18.86
N GLY A 282 -16.92 16.09 -19.45
CA GLY A 282 -15.94 16.98 -18.83
C GLY A 282 -16.46 18.06 -17.87
N GLY A 283 -15.52 18.71 -17.19
CA GLY A 283 -15.75 19.91 -16.40
C GLY A 283 -14.69 20.12 -15.32
N SER A 284 -14.00 21.26 -15.36
CA SER A 284 -12.95 21.68 -14.44
C SER A 284 -13.44 21.80 -13.01
N ASP A 285 -12.69 21.31 -12.01
CA ASP A 285 -12.84 21.85 -10.66
C ASP A 285 -11.66 21.61 -9.71
N LYS A 286 -11.58 22.54 -8.76
CA LYS A 286 -10.51 22.77 -7.79
C LYS A 286 -10.27 21.55 -6.87
N GLU A 287 -9.01 21.37 -6.52
CA GLU A 287 -8.47 20.24 -5.77
C GLU A 287 -9.16 20.08 -4.40
N LYS A 288 -9.79 18.92 -4.19
CA LYS A 288 -10.44 18.50 -2.94
C LYS A 288 -9.39 17.84 -2.03
N THR A 289 -9.30 18.25 -0.77
CA THR A 289 -8.41 17.62 0.23
C THR A 289 -9.24 16.76 1.18
N ILE A 290 -9.10 15.43 1.11
CA ILE A 290 -9.71 14.48 2.04
C ILE A 290 -8.70 14.20 3.17
N HIS A 291 -9.08 14.43 4.42
CA HIS A 291 -8.25 14.12 5.57
C HIS A 291 -8.63 12.75 6.13
N TYR A 292 -7.75 11.77 5.99
CA TYR A 292 -7.91 10.47 6.65
C TYR A 292 -7.31 10.56 8.06
N SER A 293 -8.12 10.26 9.07
CA SER A 293 -7.63 10.06 10.44
C SER A 293 -7.91 8.61 10.85
N PHE A 294 -6.88 7.94 11.38
CA PHE A 294 -6.99 6.55 11.84
C PHE A 294 -6.72 6.55 13.34
N SER A 295 -7.77 6.45 14.14
CA SER A 295 -7.67 6.29 15.59
C SER A 295 -7.68 4.79 15.91
N TYR A 296 -6.52 4.23 16.26
CA TYR A 296 -6.42 2.88 16.80
C TYR A 296 -6.61 2.94 18.32
N SER A 297 -7.81 2.62 18.80
CA SER A 297 -8.05 2.33 20.21
C SER A 297 -7.75 0.85 20.44
N ARG A 298 -6.61 0.56 21.08
CA ARG A 298 -6.34 -0.78 21.59
C ARG A 298 -7.38 -1.05 22.68
N ILE A 299 -8.39 -1.87 22.39
CA ILE A 299 -9.24 -2.42 23.44
C ILE A 299 -8.40 -3.50 24.11
N ASP A 300 -7.76 -3.17 25.22
CA ASP A 300 -7.10 -4.14 26.09
C ASP A 300 -8.17 -5.08 26.67
N LYS A 301 -8.57 -6.09 25.89
CA LYS A 301 -9.18 -7.30 26.44
C LYS A 301 -8.03 -8.11 27.03
N TYR A 302 -8.17 -8.47 28.30
CA TYR A 302 -7.28 -9.25 29.17
C TYR A 302 -6.53 -8.46 30.25
N LYS A 303 -7.26 -8.07 31.29
CA LYS A 303 -6.87 -8.36 32.68
C LYS A 303 -8.07 -8.97 33.40
N ASN A 304 -7.98 -10.26 33.72
CA ASN A 304 -8.71 -10.84 34.84
C ASN A 304 -8.10 -10.30 36.14
#